data_AF-I0WN74-F1
#
_entry.id   AF-I0WN74-F1
#
_cell.length_a   1.000
_cell.length_b   1.000
_cell.length_c   1.000
_cell.angle_alpha   90.00
_cell.angle_beta   90.00
_cell.angle_gamma   90.00
#
_symmetry.space_group_name_H-M   'P 1'
#
loop_
_entity.id
_entity.type
_entity.pdbx_description
1 polymer ?
#
loop_
_entity_poly.entity_id
_entity_poly.type
_entity_poly.pdbx_seq_one_letter_code
_entity_poly.pdbx_strand_id
1 'polypeptide(L)'
;MRTTASALGEELARIGLTVPTDRLEALLTDRVAAVAEQMHITERTARRYFDPHALRTLARELALRIKEEAPGVDLLTLPRTIAVPCPPSVRQSPPSSKSPPPPVPTPVPTSRRSRTPSTSCTTAAHSHQASPRTYAPTCGGTERRRRPGYGH
;
A
#
# COMPACT_ATOMS: atom_id res chain seq x y z
N MET A 1 -30.27 4.21 -24.24
CA MET A 1 -29.25 3.66 -23.34
C MET A 1 -29.32 4.30 -21.97
N ARG A 2 -29.51 5.63 -21.88
CA ARG A 2 -29.86 6.36 -20.64
C ARG A 2 -30.69 5.62 -19.58
N THR A 3 -31.86 5.08 -19.93
CA THR A 3 -32.69 4.34 -18.95
C THR A 3 -31.98 3.14 -18.33
N THR A 4 -31.29 2.33 -19.14
CA THR A 4 -30.50 1.18 -18.67
C THR A 4 -29.31 1.63 -17.82
N ALA A 5 -28.68 2.76 -18.18
CA ALA A 5 -27.60 3.34 -17.40
C ALA A 5 -28.06 3.87 -16.04
N SER A 6 -29.21 4.53 -15.97
CA SER A 6 -29.83 4.94 -14.70
C SER A 6 -30.13 3.72 -13.82
N ALA A 7 -30.72 2.65 -14.38
CA ALA A 7 -30.99 1.43 -13.63
C ALA A 7 -29.70 0.77 -13.10
N LEU A 8 -28.62 0.74 -13.89
CA LEU A 8 -27.32 0.28 -13.40
C LEU A 8 -26.78 1.18 -12.28
N GLY A 9 -26.96 2.50 -12.38
CA GLY A 9 -26.60 3.45 -11.33
C GLY A 9 -27.32 3.18 -10.02
N GLU A 10 -28.60 2.80 -10.06
CA GLU A 10 -29.38 2.42 -8.87
C GLU A 10 -28.89 1.10 -8.25
N GLU A 11 -28.43 0.14 -9.06
CA GLU A 11 -27.81 -1.09 -8.57
C GLU A 11 -26.46 -0.82 -7.90
N LEU A 12 -25.65 0.08 -8.47
CA LEU A 12 -24.38 0.53 -7.89
C LEU A 12 -24.60 1.32 -6.59
N ALA A 13 -25.62 2.17 -6.54
CA ALA A 13 -25.94 2.94 -5.34
C ALA A 13 -26.32 2.04 -4.16
N ARG A 14 -27.02 0.92 -4.41
CA ARG A 14 -27.36 -0.08 -3.39
C ARG A 14 -26.15 -0.75 -2.74
N ILE A 15 -25.01 -0.76 -3.41
CA ILE A 15 -23.74 -1.30 -2.90
C ILE A 15 -22.76 -0.19 -2.50
N GLY A 16 -23.23 1.05 -2.38
CA GLY A 16 -22.45 2.19 -1.90
C GLY A 16 -21.56 2.85 -2.94
N LEU A 17 -21.77 2.59 -4.23
CA LEU A 17 -21.01 3.19 -5.33
C LEU A 17 -21.84 4.21 -6.10
N THR A 18 -21.25 5.37 -6.36
CA THR A 18 -21.88 6.42 -7.16
C THR A 18 -21.05 6.67 -8.41
N VAL A 19 -21.70 6.55 -9.58
CA VAL A 19 -21.08 6.81 -10.88
C VAL A 19 -22.01 7.73 -11.68
N PRO A 20 -21.49 8.79 -12.34
CA PRO A 20 -22.31 9.65 -13.20
C PRO A 20 -22.99 8.87 -14.33
N THR A 21 -24.25 9.19 -14.63
CA THR A 21 -25.04 8.48 -15.66
C THR A 21 -24.36 8.51 -17.03
N ASP A 22 -23.76 9.63 -17.45
CA ASP A 22 -23.09 9.74 -18.75
C ASP A 22 -21.90 8.76 -18.87
N ARG A 23 -21.20 8.50 -17.76
CA ARG A 23 -20.11 7.52 -17.72
C ARG A 23 -20.64 6.09 -17.80
N LEU A 24 -21.78 5.81 -17.17
CA LEU A 24 -22.45 4.51 -17.27
C LEU A 24 -23.02 4.26 -18.67
N GLU A 25 -23.50 5.30 -19.35
CA GLU A 25 -23.95 5.19 -20.74
C GLU A 25 -22.80 4.82 -21.68
N ALA A 26 -21.64 5.45 -21.54
CA ALA A 26 -20.45 5.11 -22.30
C ALA A 26 -20.01 3.66 -22.03
N LEU A 27 -19.87 3.29 -20.75
CA LEU A 27 -19.47 1.93 -20.35
C LEU A 27 -20.43 0.86 -20.90
N LEU A 28 -21.74 1.09 -20.81
CA LEU A 28 -22.74 0.16 -21.33
C LEU A 28 -22.71 0.08 -22.86
N THR A 29 -22.44 1.18 -23.55
CA THR A 29 -22.30 1.21 -25.01
C THR A 29 -21.11 0.34 -25.44
N ASP A 30 -19.95 0.51 -24.81
CA ASP A 30 -18.76 -0.29 -25.08
C ASP A 30 -19.01 -1.78 -24.78
N ARG A 31 -19.71 -2.08 -23.68
CA ARG A 31 -20.03 -3.45 -23.30
C ARG A 31 -21.02 -4.11 -24.27
N VAL A 32 -22.03 -3.37 -24.72
CA VAL A 32 -23.00 -3.85 -25.73
C VAL A 32 -22.28 -4.16 -27.04
N ALA A 33 -21.36 -3.29 -27.48
CA ALA A 33 -20.56 -3.52 -28.67
C ALA A 33 -19.70 -4.79 -28.52
N ALA A 34 -19.00 -4.93 -27.39
CA ALA A 34 -18.19 -6.13 -27.12
C ALA A 34 -19.02 -7.43 -27.11
N VAL A 35 -20.24 -7.41 -26.53
CA VAL A 35 -21.15 -8.57 -26.53
C VAL A 35 -21.65 -8.87 -27.95
N ALA A 36 -21.98 -7.83 -28.71
CA ALA A 36 -22.43 -7.96 -30.10
C ALA A 36 -21.35 -8.64 -30.97
N GLU A 37 -20.10 -8.18 -30.84
CA GLU A 37 -18.94 -8.77 -31.52
C GLU A 37 -18.70 -10.22 -31.07
N GLN A 38 -18.67 -10.48 -29.77
CA GLN A 38 -18.39 -11.81 -29.22
C GLN A 38 -19.44 -12.85 -29.62
N MET A 39 -20.71 -12.45 -29.73
CA MET A 39 -21.81 -13.36 -30.09
C MET A 39 -22.16 -13.33 -31.58
N HIS A 40 -21.48 -12.51 -32.39
CA HIS A 40 -21.82 -12.26 -33.80
C HIS A 40 -23.29 -11.85 -34.01
N ILE A 41 -23.83 -11.01 -33.13
CA ILE A 41 -25.19 -10.48 -33.21
C ILE A 41 -25.17 -8.96 -33.40
N THR A 42 -26.31 -8.38 -33.75
CA THR A 42 -26.42 -6.91 -33.79
C THR A 42 -26.41 -6.32 -32.39
N GLU A 43 -25.91 -5.09 -32.24
CA GLU A 43 -26.02 -4.34 -30.98
C GLU A 43 -27.47 -4.24 -30.47
N ARG A 44 -28.44 -4.10 -31.39
CA ARG A 44 -29.86 -4.05 -31.03
C ARG A 44 -30.29 -5.33 -30.31
N THR A 45 -29.81 -6.48 -30.76
CA THR A 45 -30.04 -7.77 -30.11
C THR A 45 -29.26 -7.87 -28.80
N ALA A 46 -27.98 -7.46 -28.79
CA ALA A 46 -27.14 -7.48 -27.59
C ALA A 46 -27.73 -6.66 -26.43
N ARG A 47 -28.33 -5.50 -26.71
CA ARG A 47 -29.01 -4.65 -25.71
C ARG A 47 -30.12 -5.39 -24.94
N ARG A 48 -30.74 -6.41 -25.53
CA ARG A 48 -31.80 -7.20 -24.86
C ARG A 48 -31.27 -8.10 -23.74
N TYR A 49 -29.96 -8.42 -23.75
CA TYR A 49 -29.32 -9.21 -22.69
C TYR A 49 -29.00 -8.41 -21.44
N PHE A 50 -29.10 -7.07 -21.49
CA PHE A 50 -28.90 -6.19 -20.34
C PHE A 50 -30.21 -6.01 -19.56
N ASP A 51 -30.76 -7.11 -19.08
CA ASP A 51 -31.93 -7.13 -18.21
C ASP A 51 -31.57 -6.75 -16.74
N PRO A 52 -32.55 -6.51 -15.85
CA PRO A 52 -32.27 -6.11 -14.47
C PRO A 52 -31.43 -7.12 -13.68
N HIS A 53 -31.45 -8.42 -14.02
CA HIS A 53 -30.60 -9.41 -13.39
C HIS A 53 -29.15 -9.28 -13.89
N ALA A 54 -28.96 -9.11 -15.20
CA ALA A 54 -27.65 -8.85 -15.79
C ALA A 54 -27.01 -7.56 -15.23
N LEU A 55 -27.79 -6.48 -15.07
CA LEU A 55 -27.31 -5.23 -14.48
C LEU A 55 -26.89 -5.39 -13.01
N ARG A 56 -27.63 -6.16 -12.21
CA ARG A 56 -27.24 -6.51 -10.84
C ARG A 56 -25.91 -7.24 -10.77
N THR A 57 -25.73 -8.21 -11.65
CA THR A 57 -24.49 -8.98 -11.73
C THR A 57 -23.33 -8.09 -12.17
N LEU A 58 -23.54 -7.25 -13.18
CA LEU A 58 -22.55 -6.28 -13.63
C LEU A 58 -22.14 -5.31 -12.51
N ALA A 59 -23.11 -4.77 -11.75
CA ALA A 59 -22.83 -3.88 -10.62
C ALA A 59 -21.94 -4.55 -9.56
N ARG A 60 -22.23 -5.82 -9.22
CA ARG A 60 -21.41 -6.60 -8.27
C ARG A 60 -20.00 -6.85 -8.80
N GLU A 61 -19.85 -7.21 -10.07
CA GLU A 61 -18.54 -7.40 -10.70
C GLU A 61 -17.71 -6.11 -10.70
N LEU A 62 -18.34 -4.97 -10.99
CA LEU A 62 -17.68 -3.66 -10.93
C LEU A 62 -17.22 -3.33 -9.50
N ALA A 63 -18.05 -3.60 -8.50
CA ALA A 63 -17.67 -3.37 -7.10
C ALA A 63 -16.53 -4.29 -6.64
N LEU A 64 -16.51 -5.55 -7.08
CA LEU A 64 -15.43 -6.47 -6.78
C LEU A 64 -14.09 -5.99 -7.37
N ARG A 65 -14.10 -5.45 -8.59
CA ARG A 65 -12.89 -4.85 -9.20
C ARG A 65 -12.34 -3.67 -8.41
N ILE A 66 -13.22 -2.84 -7.85
CA ILE A 66 -12.79 -1.68 -7.03
C ILE A 66 -12.25 -2.13 -5.68
N LYS A 67 -12.76 -3.23 -5.11
CA LYS A 67 -12.30 -3.75 -3.82
C LYS A 67 -10.80 -4.05 -3.83
N GLU A 68 -10.25 -4.50 -4.95
CA GLU A 68 -8.83 -4.82 -5.10
C GLU A 68 -7.93 -3.59 -4.93
N GLU A 69 -8.44 -2.38 -5.20
CA GLU A 69 -7.71 -1.12 -5.06
C GLU A 69 -7.60 -0.61 -3.60
N ALA A 70 -8.26 -1.27 -2.64
CA ALA A 70 -8.31 -0.87 -1.22
C ALA A 70 -8.63 0.62 -0.99
N PRO A 71 -9.76 1.14 -1.51
CA PRO A 71 -10.11 2.54 -1.36
C PRO A 71 -10.26 2.92 0.12
N GLY A 72 -9.69 4.07 0.50
CA GLY A 72 -9.75 4.58 1.87
C GLY A 72 -8.70 4.02 2.83
N VAL A 73 -7.73 3.23 2.34
CA VAL A 73 -6.56 2.85 3.13
C VAL A 73 -5.75 4.10 3.50
N ASP A 74 -5.18 4.13 4.71
CA ASP A 74 -4.33 5.24 5.13
C ASP A 74 -3.01 5.22 4.36
N LEU A 75 -2.92 6.09 3.35
CA LEU A 75 -1.77 6.23 2.48
C LEU A 75 -0.48 6.60 3.25
N LEU A 76 -0.60 7.20 4.43
CA LEU A 76 0.56 7.56 5.25
C LEU A 76 1.20 6.35 5.92
N THR A 77 0.45 5.26 6.09
CA THR A 77 0.94 3.99 6.66
C THR A 77 1.55 3.06 5.61
N LEU A 78 1.26 3.30 4.32
CA LEU A 78 1.81 2.52 3.23
C LEU A 78 3.23 2.99 2.87
N PRO A 79 4.14 2.07 2.52
CA PRO A 79 5.44 2.43 1.97
C PRO A 79 5.25 3.30 0.73
N ARG A 80 5.88 4.49 0.70
CA ARG A 80 5.87 5.34 -0.50
C ARG A 80 6.58 4.59 -1.64
N THR A 81 5.87 4.38 -2.73
CA THR A 81 6.40 3.78 -3.96
C THR A 81 7.05 4.80 -4.90
N ILE A 82 6.92 6.10 -4.59
CA ILE A 82 7.49 7.20 -5.38
C ILE A 82 8.53 7.94 -4.53
N ALA A 83 9.72 8.14 -5.09
CA ALA A 83 10.74 8.98 -4.49
C ALA A 83 10.29 10.44 -4.52
N VAL A 84 10.08 11.04 -3.35
CA VAL A 84 9.85 12.48 -3.24
C VAL A 84 11.22 13.17 -3.18
N PRO A 85 11.53 14.13 -4.07
CA PRO A 85 12.75 14.90 -3.97
C PRO A 85 12.80 15.60 -2.60
N CYS A 86 13.77 15.23 -1.77
CA CYS A 86 14.03 15.97 -0.54
C CYS A 86 14.57 17.34 -0.95
N PRO A 87 13.94 18.46 -0.53
CA PRO A 87 14.51 19.78 -0.80
C PRO A 87 15.93 19.82 -0.20
N PRO A 88 16.90 20.45 -0.86
CA PRO A 88 18.24 20.56 -0.31
C PRO A 88 18.11 21.22 1.06
N SER A 89 18.57 20.52 2.09
CA SER A 89 18.55 21.02 3.46
C SER A 89 19.21 22.38 3.47
N VAL A 90 18.46 23.44 3.78
CA VAL A 90 19.02 24.78 3.94
C VAL A 90 20.00 24.66 5.09
N ARG A 91 21.30 24.81 4.79
CA ARG A 91 22.36 24.84 5.79
C ARG A 91 21.99 25.93 6.79
N GLN A 92 21.46 25.55 7.95
CA GLN A 92 21.27 26.50 9.04
C GLN A 92 22.65 27.05 9.39
N SER A 93 22.80 28.37 9.23
CA SER A 93 23.98 29.06 9.73
C SER A 93 24.13 28.73 11.21
N PRO A 94 25.33 28.39 11.69
CA PRO A 94 25.54 28.14 13.11
C PRO A 94 25.10 29.39 13.91
N PRO A 95 24.54 29.22 15.12
CA PRO A 95 24.22 30.37 15.96
C PRO A 95 25.53 31.15 16.19
N SER A 96 25.49 32.46 15.97
CA SER A 96 26.62 33.36 16.25
C SER A 96 27.13 33.10 17.66
N SER A 97 28.33 32.54 17.76
CA SER A 97 29.04 32.36 19.02
C SER A 97 29.19 33.72 19.68
N LYS A 98 28.55 33.92 20.85
CA LYS A 98 28.88 35.05 21.73
C LYS A 98 30.35 34.91 22.10
N SER A 99 31.16 35.92 21.76
CA SER A 99 32.56 35.99 22.17
C SER A 99 32.71 35.73 23.67
N PRO A 100 33.68 34.88 24.10
CA PRO A 100 33.95 34.68 25.51
C PRO A 100 34.49 35.96 26.16
N PRO A 101 34.22 36.20 27.46
CA PRO A 101 34.81 37.32 28.20
C PRO A 101 36.34 37.16 28.32
N PRO A 102 37.08 38.26 28.52
CA PRO A 102 38.54 38.23 28.61
C PRO A 102 39.03 37.38 29.79
N PRO A 103 40.25 36.79 29.69
CA PRO A 103 40.78 35.91 30.73
C PRO A 103 41.05 36.66 32.03
N VAL A 104 40.62 36.07 33.15
CA VAL A 104 40.98 36.47 34.51
C VAL A 104 42.43 36.01 34.79
N PRO A 105 43.28 36.82 35.46
CA PRO A 105 44.64 36.40 35.81
C PRO A 105 44.66 35.21 36.78
N THR A 106 45.46 34.20 36.46
CA THR A 106 45.67 32.97 37.23
C THR A 106 46.51 33.21 38.49
N PRO A 107 46.14 32.66 39.67
CA PRO A 107 47.05 32.54 40.80
C PRO A 107 48.02 31.35 40.63
N VAL A 108 49.24 31.58 41.12
CA VAL A 108 50.44 30.72 41.04
C VAL A 108 50.24 29.39 41.81
N PRO A 109 50.66 28.23 41.27
CA PRO A 109 50.51 26.94 41.96
C PRO A 109 51.58 26.73 43.04
N THR A 110 51.15 26.37 44.26
CA THR A 110 52.05 25.81 45.28
C THR A 110 51.96 24.29 45.25
N SER A 111 53.10 23.65 44.95
CA SER A 111 53.28 22.20 44.89
C SER A 111 52.85 21.47 46.16
N ARG A 112 52.06 20.40 46.02
CA ARG A 112 52.19 19.24 46.91
C ARG A 112 51.92 17.93 46.17
N ARG A 113 52.69 16.93 46.58
CA ARG A 113 53.17 15.77 45.83
C ARG A 113 52.54 14.50 46.40
N SER A 114 51.94 13.66 45.56
CA SER A 114 51.62 12.25 45.86
C SER A 114 51.52 11.44 44.56
N ARG A 115 52.63 10.97 44.01
CA ARG A 115 53.01 9.55 43.82
C ARG A 115 51.86 8.53 43.59
N THR A 116 51.90 7.97 42.38
CA THR A 116 51.36 6.72 41.77
C THR A 116 51.91 5.44 42.47
N PRO A 117 51.59 4.15 42.13
CA PRO A 117 51.22 3.56 40.80
C PRO A 117 50.07 2.51 40.78
N SER A 118 49.29 2.42 39.69
CA SER A 118 49.47 1.63 38.44
C SER A 118 49.05 0.17 38.55
N THR A 119 48.00 -0.24 37.83
CA THR A 119 48.02 -1.46 37.00
C THR A 119 47.01 -1.32 35.86
N SER A 120 47.45 -1.71 34.68
CA SER A 120 46.91 -1.49 33.33
C SER A 120 46.41 -2.80 32.71
N CYS A 121 46.00 -2.71 31.43
CA CYS A 121 45.73 -3.76 30.42
C CYS A 121 44.24 -4.12 30.28
N THR A 122 43.45 -3.64 29.30
CA THR A 122 43.53 -3.55 27.83
C THR A 122 43.19 -4.86 27.09
N THR A 123 42.29 -4.72 26.12
CA THR A 123 42.16 -5.49 24.85
C THR A 123 41.25 -6.71 24.86
N ALA A 124 40.11 -6.62 24.15
CA ALA A 124 39.97 -7.17 22.79
C ALA A 124 38.48 -7.27 22.39
N ALA A 125 38.18 -6.76 21.21
CA ALA A 125 36.95 -6.98 20.48
C ALA A 125 36.71 -8.48 20.21
N HIS A 126 35.44 -8.90 20.13
CA HIS A 126 35.00 -9.90 19.16
C HIS A 126 33.53 -9.65 18.80
N SER A 127 33.33 -9.29 17.54
CA SER A 127 32.09 -9.36 16.79
C SER A 127 31.44 -10.74 16.93
N HIS A 128 30.12 -10.82 17.13
CA HIS A 128 29.34 -11.87 16.50
C HIS A 128 27.96 -11.37 16.10
N GLN A 129 27.77 -11.50 14.80
CA GLN A 129 26.61 -11.32 13.95
C GLN A 129 25.75 -12.59 14.08
N ALA A 130 24.43 -12.46 14.34
CA ALA A 130 23.43 -13.49 14.04
C ALA A 130 21.98 -12.95 14.17
N SER A 131 21.38 -12.59 13.04
CA SER A 131 19.92 -12.74 12.81
C SER A 131 19.63 -14.19 12.39
N PRO A 132 18.37 -14.62 12.13
CA PRO A 132 17.09 -14.37 12.76
C PRO A 132 16.46 -15.67 13.32
N ARG A 133 15.48 -15.59 14.22
CA ARG A 133 14.67 -16.75 14.60
C ARG A 133 13.62 -17.04 13.51
N THR A 134 13.84 -18.14 12.83
CA THR A 134 12.92 -18.90 11.97
C THR A 134 11.57 -19.11 12.62
N TYR A 135 10.49 -18.61 12.00
CA TYR A 135 9.14 -19.14 12.20
C TYR A 135 8.99 -20.38 11.32
N ALA A 136 8.55 -21.48 11.93
CA ALA A 136 8.27 -22.73 11.27
C ALA A 136 7.03 -22.62 10.36
N PRO A 137 7.02 -23.26 9.17
CA PRO A 137 5.79 -23.53 8.44
C PRO A 137 5.07 -24.72 9.08
N THR A 138 3.79 -24.55 9.41
CA THR A 138 2.90 -25.67 9.73
C THR A 138 2.70 -26.54 8.49
N CYS A 139 3.26 -27.75 8.54
CA CYS A 139 2.90 -28.86 7.67
C CYS A 139 1.53 -29.42 8.09
N GLY A 140 0.64 -29.60 7.12
CA GLY A 140 -0.59 -30.40 7.23
C GLY A 140 -1.68 -29.84 6.31
N GLY A 141 -2.15 -30.52 5.28
CA GLY A 141 -1.84 -31.83 4.74
C GLY A 141 -2.41 -31.91 3.33
N THR A 142 -1.70 -32.61 2.45
CA THR A 142 -2.18 -33.00 1.13
C THR A 142 -3.19 -34.13 1.28
N GLU A 143 -4.48 -33.86 1.07
CA GLU A 143 -5.47 -34.91 0.84
C GLU A 143 -5.82 -34.98 -0.65
N ARG A 144 -4.90 -35.60 -1.41
CA ARG A 144 -5.28 -36.34 -2.62
C ARG A 144 -5.73 -37.72 -2.15
N ARG A 145 -7.02 -38.04 -2.28
CA ARG A 145 -7.46 -39.40 -2.63
C ARG A 145 -8.89 -39.44 -3.20
N ARG A 146 -8.91 -39.84 -4.47
CA ARG A 146 -9.83 -40.82 -5.09
C ARG A 146 -11.29 -40.42 -5.39
N ARG A 147 -11.54 -40.35 -6.71
CA ARG A 147 -12.81 -40.73 -7.39
C ARG A 147 -13.34 -42.09 -6.90
N PRO A 148 -14.65 -42.33 -7.02
CA PRO A 148 -15.23 -43.00 -8.20
C PRO A 148 -16.47 -42.23 -8.71
N GLY A 149 -16.91 -42.23 -9.97
CA GLY A 149 -16.82 -43.27 -10.99
C GLY A 149 -18.02 -44.23 -10.94
N TYR A 150 -19.23 -43.77 -11.30
CA TYR A 150 -20.41 -44.52 -11.77
C TYR A 150 -21.35 -43.48 -12.43
N GLY A 151 -21.94 -43.62 -13.62
CA GLY A 151 -22.16 -44.79 -14.46
C GLY A 151 -23.65 -45.13 -14.48
N HIS A 152 -24.42 -44.47 -15.35
CA HIS A 152 -25.42 -45.04 -16.29
C HIS A 152 -26.18 -43.93 -17.02
#